data_AF-A0A060A975-F1
#
_entry.id   AF-A0A060A975-F1
#
_cell.length_a   1.000
_cell.length_b   1.000
_cell.length_c   1.000
_cell.angle_alpha   90.00
_cell.angle_beta   90.00
_cell.angle_gamma   90.00
#
_symmetry.space_group_name_H-M   'P 1'
#
loop_
_entity.id
_entity.type
_entity.pdbx_description
1 polymer ?
#
loop_
_entity_poly.entity_id
_entity_poly.type
_entity_poly.pdbx_seq_one_letter_code
_entity_poly.pdbx_strand_id
1 'polypeptide(L)'
;MTNMQVLFKRFELKVKDTKQATQESLSLSSRWIKHLWRRPVTVILSVAQPLMWYWLWQSSHPYESAKLRLLIWAGFSHGIHSALPLIFDREFGFWDRIWVAPLISRSSIWISLLCVNWTLIVLPSLWIEYQLWPLMTLLIWVATSCSVFLALWLPSHTSFLASVWLINAFMILVSWNWHN
;
A
#
# COMPACT_ATOMS: atom_id res chain seq x y z
N MET A 1 -21.44 -43.32 -6.64
CA MET A 1 -20.61 -42.47 -5.75
C MET A 1 -21.54 -41.68 -4.85
N THR A 2 -21.53 -41.97 -3.56
CA THR A 2 -22.40 -41.33 -2.55
C THR A 2 -22.05 -39.83 -2.42
N ASN A 3 -23.05 -38.97 -2.21
CA ASN A 3 -22.91 -37.51 -2.07
C ASN A 3 -21.78 -37.09 -1.10
N MET A 4 -21.48 -37.92 -0.11
CA MET A 4 -20.41 -37.73 0.87
C MET A 4 -19.00 -37.79 0.26
N GLN A 5 -18.74 -38.70 -0.69
CA GLN A 5 -17.44 -38.79 -1.38
C GLN A 5 -17.19 -37.59 -2.31
N VAL A 6 -18.25 -37.07 -2.93
CA VAL A 6 -18.18 -35.85 -3.76
C VAL A 6 -17.88 -34.62 -2.91
N LEU A 7 -18.53 -34.51 -1.74
CA LEU A 7 -18.24 -33.44 -0.78
C LEU A 7 -16.80 -33.51 -0.27
N PHE A 8 -16.31 -34.69 0.10
CA PHE A 8 -14.95 -34.86 0.59
C PHE A 8 -13.91 -34.45 -0.47
N LYS A 9 -14.10 -34.89 -1.72
CA LYS A 9 -13.25 -34.50 -2.85
C LYS A 9 -13.28 -32.99 -3.12
N ARG A 10 -14.46 -32.34 -2.98
CA ARG A 10 -14.58 -30.87 -3.08
C ARG A 10 -13.86 -30.16 -1.95
N PHE A 11 -13.92 -30.68 -0.73
CA PHE A 11 -13.18 -30.14 0.41
C PHE A 11 -11.67 -30.27 0.20
N GLU A 12 -11.17 -31.42 -0.26
CA GLU A 12 -9.75 -31.62 -0.54
C GLU A 12 -9.24 -30.68 -1.65
N LEU A 13 -9.99 -30.53 -2.74
CA LEU A 13 -9.67 -29.57 -3.80
C LEU A 13 -9.64 -28.13 -3.24
N LYS A 14 -10.64 -27.75 -2.46
CA LYS A 14 -10.70 -26.42 -1.85
C LYS A 14 -9.55 -26.16 -0.88
N VAL A 15 -9.12 -27.17 -0.11
CA VAL A 15 -7.97 -27.07 0.79
C VAL A 15 -6.64 -27.00 0.01
N LYS A 16 -6.55 -27.69 -1.13
CA LYS A 16 -5.38 -27.59 -2.02
C LYS A 16 -5.29 -26.20 -2.64
N ASP A 17 -6.42 -25.66 -3.11
CA ASP A 17 -6.50 -24.33 -3.71
C ASP A 17 -6.14 -23.22 -2.69
N THR A 18 -6.60 -23.33 -1.44
CA THR A 18 -6.25 -22.34 -0.40
C THR A 18 -4.76 -22.37 -0.05
N LYS A 19 -4.15 -23.55 0.03
CA LYS A 19 -2.70 -23.68 0.25
C LYS A 19 -1.89 -23.10 -0.91
N GLN A 20 -2.34 -23.26 -2.14
CA GLN A 20 -1.67 -22.66 -3.29
C GLN A 20 -1.85 -21.14 -3.32
N ALA A 21 -3.05 -20.62 -3.02
CA ALA A 21 -3.29 -19.17 -2.97
C ALA A 21 -2.48 -18.46 -1.88
N THR A 22 -2.28 -19.09 -0.71
CA THR A 22 -1.40 -18.54 0.34
C THR A 22 0.07 -18.60 -0.07
N GLN A 23 0.51 -19.69 -0.71
CA GLN A 23 1.88 -19.81 -1.25
C GLN A 23 2.14 -18.77 -2.35
N GLU A 24 1.19 -18.55 -3.26
CA GLU A 24 1.24 -17.50 -4.28
C GLU A 24 1.37 -16.11 -3.63
N SER A 25 0.50 -15.80 -2.68
CA SER A 25 0.51 -14.51 -1.98
C SER A 25 1.82 -14.28 -1.24
N LEU A 26 2.38 -15.30 -0.58
CA LEU A 26 3.68 -15.21 0.10
C LEU A 26 4.86 -15.03 -0.87
N SER A 27 4.83 -15.73 -2.01
CA SER A 27 5.84 -15.57 -3.07
C SER A 27 5.81 -14.17 -3.65
N LEU A 28 4.61 -13.64 -3.93
CA LEU A 28 4.41 -12.28 -4.42
C LEU A 28 4.83 -11.24 -3.38
N SER A 29 4.49 -11.42 -2.09
CA SER A 29 4.95 -10.54 -1.01
C SER A 29 6.48 -10.52 -0.90
N SER A 30 7.12 -11.69 -0.98
CA SER A 30 8.58 -11.79 -0.97
C SER A 30 9.21 -11.09 -2.18
N ARG A 31 8.56 -11.14 -3.34
CA ARG A 31 8.95 -10.39 -4.52
C ARG A 31 8.86 -8.88 -4.26
N TRP A 32 7.74 -8.39 -3.73
CA TRP A 32 7.56 -6.97 -3.39
C TRP A 32 8.63 -6.47 -2.42
N ILE A 33 8.92 -7.24 -1.37
CA ILE A 33 9.97 -6.90 -0.38
C ILE A 33 11.34 -6.78 -1.06
N LYS A 34 11.70 -7.70 -1.96
CA LYS A 34 12.95 -7.61 -2.73
C LYS A 34 13.00 -6.38 -3.64
N HIS A 35 11.89 -5.99 -4.25
CA HIS A 35 11.82 -4.75 -5.03
C HIS A 35 12.06 -3.52 -4.16
N LEU A 36 11.43 -3.48 -2.98
CA LEU A 36 11.60 -2.39 -2.03
C LEU A 36 13.05 -2.26 -1.56
N TRP A 37 13.69 -3.38 -1.26
CA TRP A 37 15.10 -3.43 -0.86
C TRP A 37 16.04 -2.91 -1.95
N ARG A 38 15.76 -3.23 -3.22
CA ARG A 38 16.58 -2.78 -4.36
C ARG A 38 16.39 -1.32 -4.72
N ARG A 39 15.23 -0.73 -4.37
CA ARG A 39 14.90 0.68 -4.64
C ARG A 39 14.35 1.35 -3.38
N PRO A 40 15.18 1.53 -2.34
CA PRO A 40 14.73 2.07 -1.06
C PRO A 40 14.28 3.54 -1.16
N VAL A 41 14.69 4.23 -2.22
CA VAL A 41 14.34 5.65 -2.48
C VAL A 41 12.83 5.87 -2.44
N THR A 42 12.01 4.92 -2.87
CA THR A 42 10.54 5.07 -2.82
C THR A 42 10.01 5.15 -1.39
N VAL A 43 10.53 4.32 -0.49
CA VAL A 43 10.21 4.36 0.94
C VAL A 43 10.75 5.63 1.56
N ILE A 44 12.00 5.96 1.26
CA ILE A 44 12.66 7.14 1.81
C ILE A 44 11.88 8.41 1.45
N LEU A 45 11.50 8.59 0.18
CA LEU A 45 10.71 9.75 -0.25
C LEU A 45 9.34 9.80 0.43
N SER A 46 8.68 8.65 0.60
CA SER A 46 7.38 8.57 1.25
C SER A 46 7.40 8.97 2.74
N VAL A 47 8.53 8.77 3.42
CA VAL A 47 8.74 9.13 4.83
C VAL A 47 9.39 10.52 4.96
N ALA A 48 10.26 10.90 4.04
CA ALA A 48 10.92 12.21 4.05
C ALA A 48 9.93 13.35 3.85
N GLN A 49 8.94 13.19 2.96
CA GLN A 49 7.90 14.19 2.72
C GLN A 49 7.13 14.59 4.02
N PRO A 50 6.50 13.67 4.77
CA PRO A 50 5.78 14.01 6.01
C PRO A 50 6.70 14.55 7.11
N LEU A 51 7.96 14.10 7.19
CA LEU A 51 8.94 14.66 8.13
C LEU A 51 9.31 16.11 7.80
N MET A 52 9.49 16.43 6.52
CA MET A 52 9.72 17.80 6.06
C MET A 52 8.55 18.70 6.43
N TRP A 53 7.32 18.25 6.23
CA TRP A 53 6.12 19.00 6.62
C TRP A 53 5.99 19.20 8.12
N TYR A 54 6.28 18.17 8.91
CA TYR A 54 6.31 18.29 10.36
C TYR A 54 7.31 19.36 10.82
N TRP A 55 8.51 19.37 10.24
CA TRP A 55 9.52 20.38 10.56
C TRP A 55 9.05 21.80 10.22
N LEU A 56 8.34 21.98 9.09
CA LEU A 56 7.81 23.28 8.67
C LEU A 56 6.64 23.78 9.54
N TRP A 57 5.84 22.88 10.14
CA TRP A 57 4.62 23.24 10.87
C TRP A 57 4.69 23.08 12.39
N GLN A 58 5.80 22.56 12.94
CA GLN A 58 5.93 22.35 14.38
C GLN A 58 5.75 23.64 15.20
N SER A 59 6.09 24.81 14.63
CA SER A 59 6.05 26.09 15.34
C SER A 59 4.64 26.60 15.64
N SER A 60 3.62 26.08 14.95
CA SER A 60 2.28 26.67 14.93
C SER A 60 1.26 25.92 15.81
N HIS A 61 1.66 24.82 16.45
CA HIS A 61 0.71 23.85 17.04
C HIS A 61 1.18 23.19 18.34
N PRO A 62 0.24 22.79 19.22
CA PRO A 62 0.54 21.93 20.37
C PRO A 62 1.17 20.61 19.94
N TYR A 63 2.19 20.16 20.68
CA TYR A 63 3.02 18.99 20.37
C TYR A 63 2.22 17.69 20.14
N GLU A 64 1.17 17.43 20.92
CA GLU A 64 0.34 16.22 20.74
C GLU A 64 -0.45 16.22 19.43
N SER A 65 -0.99 17.38 19.04
CA SER A 65 -1.69 17.52 17.76
C SER A 65 -0.73 17.36 16.56
N ALA A 66 0.55 17.73 16.73
CA ALA A 66 1.56 17.60 15.70
C ALA A 66 2.00 16.14 15.47
N LYS A 67 2.04 15.30 16.51
CA LYS A 67 2.34 13.86 16.40
C LYS A 67 1.28 13.10 15.63
N LEU A 68 0.01 13.28 16.01
CA LEU A 68 -1.12 12.66 15.33
C LEU A 68 -1.13 13.02 13.83
N ARG A 69 -0.92 14.30 13.53
CA ARG A 69 -0.85 14.81 12.15
C ARG A 69 0.31 14.18 11.39
N LEU A 70 1.50 14.09 11.99
CA LEU A 70 2.65 13.43 11.37
C LEU A 70 2.34 11.97 11.03
N LEU A 71 1.69 11.23 11.94
CA LEU A 71 1.36 9.82 11.71
C LEU A 71 0.34 9.64 10.58
N ILE A 72 -0.73 10.44 10.57
CA ILE A 72 -1.73 10.45 9.50
C ILE A 72 -1.08 10.80 8.15
N TRP A 73 -0.25 11.85 8.13
CA TRP A 73 0.46 12.27 6.91
C TRP A 73 1.45 11.23 6.42
N ALA A 74 2.16 10.54 7.32
CA ALA A 74 3.09 9.48 6.96
C ALA A 74 2.37 8.25 6.41
N GLY A 75 1.28 7.83 7.07
CA GLY A 75 0.44 6.72 6.60
C GLY A 75 -0.16 7.00 5.22
N PHE A 76 -0.72 8.20 5.03
CA PHE A 76 -1.29 8.63 3.77
C PHE A 76 -0.25 8.75 2.66
N SER A 77 0.88 9.43 2.93
CA SER A 77 1.94 9.65 1.93
C SER A 77 2.52 8.32 1.44
N HIS A 78 2.78 7.38 2.35
CA HIS A 78 3.23 6.04 1.97
C HIS A 78 2.16 5.28 1.19
N GLY A 79 0.90 5.28 1.64
CA GLY A 79 -0.19 4.61 0.93
C GLY A 79 -0.37 5.13 -0.49
N ILE A 80 -0.25 6.44 -0.70
CA ILE A 80 -0.33 7.03 -2.05
C ILE A 80 0.89 6.70 -2.92
N HIS A 81 2.09 6.57 -2.35
CA HIS A 81 3.29 6.22 -3.12
C HIS A 81 3.48 4.70 -3.32
N SER A 82 2.66 3.86 -2.66
CA SER A 82 2.86 2.41 -2.63
C SER A 82 2.72 1.72 -4.00
N ALA A 83 1.95 2.29 -4.93
CA ALA A 83 1.77 1.75 -6.27
C ALA A 83 2.86 2.18 -7.26
N LEU A 84 3.87 2.95 -6.83
CA LEU A 84 4.97 3.36 -7.70
C LEU A 84 5.74 2.17 -8.33
N PRO A 85 6.03 1.06 -7.62
CA PRO A 85 6.67 -0.08 -8.28
C PRO A 85 5.72 -0.81 -9.25
N LEU A 86 4.40 -0.71 -9.04
CA LEU A 86 3.40 -1.28 -9.94
C LEU A 86 3.40 -0.60 -11.31
N ILE A 87 3.46 0.73 -11.33
CA ILE A 87 3.48 1.48 -12.60
C ILE A 87 4.77 1.22 -13.37
N PHE A 88 5.91 1.09 -12.68
CA PHE A 88 7.17 0.67 -13.31
C PHE A 88 7.08 -0.75 -13.86
N ASP A 89 6.51 -1.70 -13.11
CA ASP A 89 6.30 -3.07 -13.61
C ASP A 89 5.47 -3.09 -14.90
N ARG A 90 4.51 -2.16 -15.03
CA ARG A 90 3.70 -2.02 -16.25
C ARG A 90 4.47 -1.36 -17.39
N GLU A 91 5.22 -0.28 -17.14
CA GLU A 91 6.04 0.38 -18.16
C GLU A 91 7.11 -0.53 -18.76
N PHE A 92 7.69 -1.42 -17.96
CA PHE A 92 8.67 -2.39 -18.43
C PHE A 92 8.05 -3.67 -19.02
N GLY A 93 6.72 -3.76 -19.11
CA GLY A 93 6.01 -4.93 -19.64
C GLY A 93 6.13 -6.19 -18.78
N PHE A 94 6.52 -6.06 -17.51
CA PHE A 94 6.54 -7.18 -16.56
C PHE A 94 5.13 -7.53 -16.08
N TRP A 95 4.27 -6.51 -15.96
CA TRP A 95 2.86 -6.66 -15.64
C TRP A 95 2.15 -7.63 -16.58
N ASP A 96 2.34 -7.50 -17.89
CA ASP A 96 1.71 -8.36 -18.88
C ASP A 96 2.15 -9.82 -18.72
N ARG A 97 3.40 -10.07 -18.32
CA ARG A 97 3.90 -11.43 -18.04
C ARG A 97 3.23 -12.05 -16.81
N ILE A 98 2.95 -11.26 -15.79
CA ILE A 98 2.23 -11.72 -14.59
C ILE A 98 0.76 -12.00 -14.92
N TRP A 99 0.16 -11.20 -15.81
CA TRP A 99 -1.23 -11.39 -16.24
C TRP A 99 -1.43 -12.64 -17.09
N VAL A 100 -0.42 -13.03 -17.87
CA VAL A 100 -0.41 -14.26 -18.66
C VAL A 100 -0.01 -15.48 -17.81
N ALA A 101 0.64 -15.28 -16.66
CA ALA A 101 1.02 -16.37 -15.76
C ALA A 101 -0.23 -17.09 -15.21
N PRO A 102 -0.20 -18.43 -15.08
CA PRO A 102 -1.30 -19.21 -14.52
C PRO A 102 -1.37 -18.99 -13.00
N LEU A 103 -1.99 -17.88 -12.58
CA LEU A 103 -2.30 -17.59 -11.18
C LEU A 103 -3.69 -18.13 -10.84
N ILE A 104 -3.82 -18.79 -9.69
CA ILE A 104 -5.12 -19.31 -9.21
C ILE A 104 -6.08 -18.17 -8.91
N SER A 105 -5.57 -17.07 -8.36
CA SER A 105 -6.35 -15.85 -8.15
C SER A 105 -5.58 -14.60 -8.54
N ARG A 106 -6.18 -13.76 -9.38
CA ARG A 106 -5.66 -12.41 -9.70
C ARG A 106 -5.71 -11.47 -8.50
N SER A 107 -6.57 -11.74 -7.50
CA SER A 107 -6.62 -10.94 -6.28
C SER A 107 -5.40 -11.12 -5.38
N SER A 108 -4.60 -12.19 -5.56
CA SER A 108 -3.37 -12.43 -4.79
C SER A 108 -2.33 -11.32 -4.99
N ILE A 109 -2.30 -10.70 -6.17
CA ILE A 109 -1.41 -9.56 -6.48
C ILE A 109 -1.77 -8.36 -5.60
N TRP A 110 -3.06 -8.06 -5.51
CA TRP A 110 -3.58 -6.95 -4.71
C TRP A 110 -3.40 -7.20 -3.22
N ILE A 111 -3.76 -8.41 -2.75
CA ILE A 111 -3.64 -8.79 -1.34
C ILE A 111 -2.17 -8.77 -0.89
N SER A 112 -1.24 -9.31 -1.70
CA SER A 112 0.19 -9.29 -1.36
C SER A 112 0.73 -7.86 -1.25
N LEU A 113 0.36 -6.95 -2.16
CA LEU A 113 0.75 -5.55 -2.09
C LEU A 113 0.16 -4.85 -0.85
N LEU A 114 -1.13 -5.05 -0.57
CA LEU A 114 -1.79 -4.49 0.61
C LEU A 114 -1.14 -4.99 1.90
N CYS A 115 -0.87 -6.30 2.01
CA CYS A 115 -0.24 -6.88 3.19
C CYS A 115 1.16 -6.32 3.44
N VAL A 116 1.99 -6.18 2.39
CA VAL A 116 3.36 -5.64 2.55
C VAL A 116 3.34 -4.17 2.99
N ASN A 117 2.50 -3.33 2.38
CA ASN A 117 2.41 -1.92 2.79
C ASN A 117 1.81 -1.76 4.18
N TRP A 118 0.80 -2.58 4.51
CA TRP A 118 0.20 -2.60 5.84
C TRP A 118 1.23 -2.94 6.92
N THR A 119 2.03 -4.00 6.73
CA THR A 119 3.07 -4.36 7.72
C THR A 119 4.14 -3.29 7.86
N LEU A 120 4.55 -2.66 6.75
CA LEU A 120 5.62 -1.65 6.75
C LEU A 120 5.29 -0.40 7.57
N ILE A 121 4.03 0.04 7.61
CA ILE A 121 3.63 1.24 8.37
C ILE A 121 3.01 0.89 9.72
N VAL A 122 2.10 -0.09 9.75
CA VAL A 122 1.33 -0.36 10.97
C VAL A 122 2.25 -0.88 12.06
N LEU A 123 3.22 -1.75 11.74
CA LEU A 123 4.17 -2.24 12.75
C LEU A 123 4.96 -1.12 13.42
N PRO A 124 5.61 -0.18 12.70
CA PRO A 124 6.22 1.00 13.33
C PRO A 124 5.24 1.88 14.11
N SER A 125 4.00 2.06 13.61
CA SER A 125 3.01 2.92 14.27
C SER A 125 2.61 2.43 15.67
N LEU A 126 2.61 1.11 15.89
CA LEU A 126 2.30 0.51 17.19
C LEU A 126 3.32 0.90 18.28
N TRP A 127 4.57 1.15 17.89
CA TRP A 127 5.63 1.62 18.82
C TRP A 127 5.47 3.09 19.20
N ILE A 128 4.79 3.88 18.37
CA ILE A 128 4.58 5.31 18.59
C ILE A 128 3.31 5.50 19.42
N GLU A 129 2.16 5.08 18.88
CA GLU A 129 0.84 5.25 19.49
C GLU A 129 -0.08 4.09 19.11
N TYR A 130 -0.19 3.11 20.02
CA TYR A 130 -1.03 1.92 19.81
C TYR A 130 -2.49 2.30 19.49
N GLN A 131 -3.08 3.29 20.17
CA GLN A 131 -4.51 3.59 20.07
C GLN A 131 -4.98 3.97 18.65
N LEU A 132 -4.08 4.44 17.79
CA LEU A 132 -4.38 4.87 16.43
C LEU A 132 -4.33 3.75 15.39
N TRP A 133 -3.95 2.53 15.79
CA TRP A 133 -3.81 1.41 14.87
C TRP A 133 -5.04 1.17 13.96
N PRO A 134 -6.32 1.21 14.42
CA PRO A 134 -7.45 0.93 13.53
C PRO A 134 -7.72 2.06 12.54
N LEU A 135 -7.41 3.30 12.90
CA LEU A 135 -7.47 4.44 11.99
C LEU A 135 -6.39 4.31 10.92
N MET A 136 -5.17 3.95 11.32
CA MET A 136 -4.05 3.77 10.40
C MET A 136 -4.29 2.61 9.44
N THR A 137 -4.83 1.47 9.90
CA THR A 137 -5.13 0.34 9.02
C THR A 137 -6.14 0.76 7.93
N LEU A 138 -7.21 1.45 8.30
CA LEU A 138 -8.22 1.93 7.36
C LEU A 138 -7.63 2.93 6.36
N LEU A 139 -6.89 3.92 6.87
CA LEU A 139 -6.26 4.96 6.05
C LEU A 139 -5.34 4.35 4.98
N ILE A 140 -4.50 3.39 5.38
CA ILE A 140 -3.57 2.72 4.49
C ILE A 140 -4.31 1.92 3.43
N TRP A 141 -5.35 1.17 3.81
CA TRP A 141 -6.15 0.40 2.86
C TRP A 141 -6.79 1.28 1.79
N VAL A 142 -7.35 2.42 2.19
CA VAL A 142 -7.96 3.38 1.25
C VAL A 142 -6.90 4.03 0.37
N ALA A 143 -5.82 4.54 0.95
CA ALA A 143 -4.76 5.24 0.22
C ALA A 143 -4.04 4.32 -0.78
N THR A 144 -3.70 3.10 -0.36
CA THR A 144 -3.07 2.10 -1.24
C THR A 144 -4.01 1.65 -2.36
N SER A 145 -5.29 1.43 -2.07
CA SER A 145 -6.28 1.08 -3.11
C SER A 145 -6.45 2.20 -4.13
N CYS A 146 -6.53 3.46 -3.66
CA CYS A 146 -6.58 4.64 -4.53
C CYS A 146 -5.30 4.77 -5.38
N SER A 147 -4.13 4.58 -4.77
CA SER A 147 -2.82 4.59 -5.44
C SER A 147 -2.74 3.56 -6.56
N VAL A 148 -3.17 2.33 -6.29
CA VAL A 148 -3.15 1.29 -7.31
C VAL A 148 -4.13 1.61 -8.44
N PHE A 149 -5.32 2.12 -8.11
CA PHE A 149 -6.26 2.56 -9.14
C PHE A 149 -5.65 3.63 -10.05
N LEU A 150 -4.98 4.63 -9.47
CA LEU A 150 -4.22 5.66 -10.21
C LEU A 150 -3.14 5.05 -11.09
N ALA A 151 -2.36 4.09 -10.57
CA ALA A 151 -1.29 3.43 -11.30
C ALA A 151 -1.80 2.60 -12.50
N LEU A 152 -3.02 2.05 -12.41
CA LEU A 152 -3.66 1.32 -13.51
C LEU A 152 -4.28 2.25 -14.55
N TRP A 153 -4.81 3.40 -14.12
CA TRP A 153 -5.48 4.36 -14.99
C TRP A 153 -4.51 5.21 -15.82
N LEU A 154 -3.47 5.74 -15.17
CA LEU A 154 -2.50 6.62 -15.80
C LEU A 154 -1.53 5.83 -16.68
N PRO A 155 -0.98 6.36 -17.78
CA PRO A 155 -0.11 5.61 -18.69
C PRO A 155 1.35 5.50 -18.24
N SER A 156 1.90 6.52 -17.56
CA SER A 156 3.33 6.62 -17.25
C SER A 156 3.62 7.01 -15.80
N HIS A 157 4.80 6.65 -15.29
CA HIS A 157 5.28 6.97 -13.94
C HIS A 157 5.36 8.48 -13.71
N THR A 158 5.70 9.26 -14.74
CA THR A 158 5.72 10.73 -14.65
C THR A 158 4.33 11.29 -14.42
N SER A 159 3.32 10.78 -15.14
CA SER A 159 1.92 11.18 -14.93
C SER A 159 1.41 10.77 -13.54
N PHE A 160 1.81 9.60 -13.05
CA PHE A 160 1.50 9.15 -11.68
C PHE A 160 2.12 10.04 -10.61
N LEU A 161 3.41 10.35 -10.70
CA LEU A 161 4.09 11.24 -9.75
C LEU A 161 3.46 12.64 -9.74
N ALA A 162 3.05 13.16 -10.91
CA ALA A 162 2.33 14.43 -10.99
C ALA A 162 0.97 14.38 -10.28
N SER A 163 0.20 13.31 -10.45
CA SER A 163 -1.09 13.13 -9.74
C SER A 163 -0.90 12.98 -8.24
N VAL A 164 0.09 12.21 -7.79
CA VAL A 164 0.44 12.07 -6.37
C VAL A 164 0.82 13.42 -5.76
N TRP A 165 1.62 14.21 -6.49
CA TRP A 165 1.99 15.55 -6.05
C TRP A 165 0.78 16.47 -5.92
N LEU A 166 -0.14 16.47 -6.90
CA LEU A 166 -1.39 17.25 -6.85
C LEU A 166 -2.28 16.87 -5.67
N ILE A 167 -2.45 15.56 -5.42
CA ILE A 167 -3.24 15.08 -4.27
C ILE A 167 -2.60 15.54 -2.96
N ASN A 168 -1.28 15.40 -2.83
CA ASN A 168 -0.58 15.87 -1.65
C ASN A 168 -0.73 17.39 -1.48
N ALA A 169 -0.53 18.19 -2.53
CA ALA A 169 -0.69 19.64 -2.47
C ALA A 169 -2.11 20.04 -2.05
N PHE A 170 -3.13 19.38 -2.59
CA PHE A 170 -4.53 19.60 -2.20
C PHE A 170 -4.76 19.27 -0.71
N MET A 171 -4.24 18.14 -0.24
CA MET A 171 -4.35 17.74 1.16
C MET A 171 -3.67 18.72 2.11
N ILE A 172 -2.51 19.27 1.72
CA ILE A 172 -1.84 20.33 2.48
C ILE A 172 -2.73 21.56 2.57
N LEU A 173 -3.27 22.02 1.44
CA LEU A 173 -4.14 23.21 1.40
C LEU A 173 -5.38 23.05 2.26
N VAL A 174 -6.03 21.87 2.21
CA VAL A 174 -7.17 21.56 3.08
C VAL A 174 -6.74 21.58 4.56
N SER A 175 -5.62 20.95 4.90
CA SER A 175 -5.13 20.92 6.28
C SER A 175 -4.68 22.29 6.82
N TRP A 176 -4.22 23.17 5.93
CA TRP A 176 -3.82 24.54 6.25
C TRP A 176 -5.02 25.44 6.50
N ASN A 177 -6.09 25.30 5.72
CA ASN A 177 -7.31 26.09 5.90
C ASN A 177 -8.06 25.78 7.19
N TRP A 178 -7.79 24.67 7.86
CA TRP A 178 -8.32 24.37 9.20
C TRP A 178 -7.73 25.28 10.31
N HIS A 179 -6.87 26.24 9.96
CA HIS A 179 -6.20 27.15 10.88
C HIS A 179 -6.67 28.61 10.85
N ASN A 180 -7.61 28.95 9.97
CA ASN A 180 -8.30 30.25 9.92
C ASN A 180 -9.79 30.05 10.23
#